data_AF-A0AAE3P0N6-F1
#
_entry.id   AF-A0AAE3P0N6-F1
#
_cell.length_a   1.000
_cell.length_b   1.000
_cell.length_c   1.000
_cell.angle_alpha   90.00
_cell.angle_beta   90.00
_cell.angle_gamma   90.00
#
_symmetry.space_group_name_H-M   'P 1'
#
loop_
_entity.id
_entity.type
_entity.pdbx_description
1 polymer ?
#
loop_
_entity_poly.entity_id
_entity_poly.type
_entity_poly.pdbx_seq_one_letter_code
_entity_poly.pdbx_strand_id
1 'polypeptide(L)'
;MVDNFSEKQIVVTGSSSFDLTGEIEEPLTGRKIDFILFPFSLEEISQIYSPLEIKRLLPRFLVFGMYPEVVLKPELSLEILRSIAYSYAFKDIFKLYQIRKSRSFREASAGSFSPAWERGFL
;
A
#
# COMPACT_ATOMS: atom_id res chain seq x y z
N MET A 1 -1.98 -18.95 -16.81
CA MET A 1 -3.46 -18.95 -16.84
C MET A 1 -4.08 -17.64 -17.36
N VAL A 2 -3.31 -16.55 -17.55
CA VAL A 2 -3.78 -15.30 -18.22
C VAL A 2 -3.47 -15.27 -19.73
N ASP A 3 -2.44 -16.00 -20.21
CA ASP A 3 -2.10 -16.06 -21.64
C ASP A 3 -3.14 -16.77 -22.54
N ASN A 4 -4.19 -17.37 -21.97
CA ASN A 4 -5.19 -18.15 -22.73
C ASN A 4 -6.48 -17.38 -23.08
N PHE A 5 -6.61 -16.11 -22.68
CA PHE A 5 -7.83 -15.32 -22.92
C PHE A 5 -7.47 -13.87 -23.31
N SER A 6 -7.15 -13.66 -24.59
CA SER A 6 -6.69 -12.39 -25.16
C SER A 6 -7.69 -11.22 -25.11
N GLU A 7 -8.97 -11.46 -24.78
CA GLU A 7 -10.03 -10.44 -24.81
C GLU A 7 -10.60 -10.05 -23.44
N LYS A 8 -10.04 -10.51 -22.30
CA LYS A 8 -10.60 -10.23 -20.97
C LYS A 8 -9.76 -9.24 -20.17
N GLN A 9 -10.29 -8.04 -19.95
CA GLN A 9 -9.75 -7.07 -18.99
C GLN A 9 -10.18 -7.47 -17.57
N ILE A 10 -9.22 -7.86 -16.73
CA ILE A 10 -9.48 -8.19 -15.33
C ILE A 10 -9.17 -6.95 -14.49
N VAL A 11 -10.17 -6.43 -13.80
CA VAL A 11 -10.02 -5.35 -12.82
C VAL A 11 -10.05 -5.96 -11.44
N VAL A 12 -8.95 -5.84 -10.69
CA VAL A 12 -8.85 -6.32 -9.31
C VAL A 12 -8.84 -5.10 -8.40
N THR A 13 -9.91 -4.92 -7.64
CA THR A 13 -10.01 -3.90 -6.60
C THR A 13 -9.94 -4.58 -5.23
N GLY A 14 -8.96 -4.20 -4.41
CA GLY A 14 -8.83 -4.68 -3.04
C GLY A 14 -8.32 -3.57 -2.14
N SER A 15 -8.97 -3.35 -1.00
CA SER A 15 -8.45 -2.50 0.07
C SER A 15 -7.18 -3.08 0.70
N SER A 16 -6.97 -4.39 0.53
CA SER A 16 -5.81 -5.18 0.97
C SER A 16 -5.07 -5.83 -0.21
N SER A 17 -4.93 -5.15 -1.35
CA SER A 17 -4.23 -5.65 -2.56
C SER A 17 -2.74 -6.01 -2.37
N PHE A 18 -2.25 -6.07 -1.13
CA PHE A 18 -0.84 -6.30 -0.79
C PHE A 18 -0.46 -7.79 -0.77
N ASP A 19 -1.39 -8.71 -0.52
CA ASP A 19 -1.10 -10.15 -0.63
C ASP A 19 -0.81 -10.60 -2.07
N LEU A 20 -1.16 -9.76 -3.05
CA LEU A 20 -0.88 -10.01 -4.47
C LEU A 20 0.52 -9.55 -4.87
N THR A 21 1.18 -8.67 -4.12
CA THR A 21 2.45 -8.06 -4.56
C THR A 21 3.69 -8.95 -4.38
N GLY A 22 3.62 -10.02 -3.59
CA GLY A 22 4.80 -10.90 -3.38
C GLY A 22 5.06 -11.91 -4.50
N GLU A 23 4.01 -12.54 -5.04
CA GLU A 23 4.15 -13.61 -6.04
C GLU A 23 3.70 -13.20 -7.46
N ILE A 24 3.00 -12.08 -7.60
CA ILE A 24 2.37 -11.67 -8.89
C ILE A 24 3.17 -10.55 -9.58
N GLU A 25 4.12 -9.92 -8.91
CA GLU A 25 4.94 -8.85 -9.50
C GLU A 25 5.89 -9.34 -10.60
N GLU A 26 6.50 -10.52 -10.43
CA GLU A 26 7.43 -11.09 -11.42
C GLU A 26 6.77 -11.44 -12.77
N PRO A 27 5.58 -12.08 -12.85
CA PRO A 27 4.95 -12.39 -14.13
C PRO A 27 4.18 -11.23 -14.79
N LEU A 28 3.88 -10.14 -14.08
CA LEU A 28 3.07 -9.01 -14.59
C LEU A 28 3.86 -7.72 -14.85
N THR A 29 5.18 -7.73 -14.69
CA THR A 29 6.04 -6.57 -14.97
C THR A 29 5.80 -6.06 -16.41
N GLY A 30 5.35 -4.81 -16.54
CA GLY A 30 5.05 -4.17 -17.84
C GLY A 30 3.64 -4.43 -18.41
N ARG A 31 2.82 -5.27 -17.75
CA ARG A 31 1.41 -5.56 -18.17
C ARG A 31 0.38 -5.14 -17.12
N LYS A 32 0.81 -4.40 -16.11
CA LYS A 32 -0.01 -3.89 -15.00
C LYS A 32 -0.12 -2.37 -15.12
N ILE A 33 -1.33 -1.84 -15.00
CA ILE A 33 -1.58 -0.41 -14.83
C ILE A 33 -2.07 -0.21 -13.39
N ASP A 34 -1.31 0.56 -12.62
CA ASP A 34 -1.66 0.89 -11.24
C ASP A 34 -2.46 2.18 -11.19
N PHE A 35 -3.63 2.11 -10.57
CA PHE A 35 -4.46 3.27 -10.28
C PHE A 35 -4.39 3.57 -8.78
N ILE A 36 -3.94 4.77 -8.44
CA ILE A 36 -3.90 5.25 -7.06
C ILE A 36 -5.06 6.24 -6.89
N LEU A 37 -5.93 5.95 -5.92
CA LEU A 37 -7.03 6.83 -5.55
C LEU A 37 -6.61 7.68 -4.35
N PHE A 38 -6.64 8.99 -4.54
CA PHE A 38 -6.33 9.95 -3.49
C PHE A 38 -7.61 10.39 -2.76
N PRO A 39 -7.48 10.94 -1.54
CA PRO A 39 -8.55 11.71 -0.92
C PRO A 39 -9.06 12.82 -1.86
N PHE A 40 -10.33 13.20 -1.70
CA PHE A 40 -10.88 14.31 -2.45
C PHE A 40 -10.08 15.59 -2.20
N SER A 41 -9.81 16.30 -3.28
CA SER A 41 -9.30 17.67 -3.25
C SER A 41 -10.38 18.63 -2.76
N LEU A 42 -9.95 19.80 -2.31
CA LEU A 42 -10.88 20.85 -1.91
C LEU A 42 -11.73 21.35 -3.09
N GLU A 43 -11.17 21.33 -4.31
CA GLU A 43 -11.88 21.70 -5.53
C GLU A 43 -13.04 20.73 -5.81
N GLU A 44 -12.81 19.42 -5.71
CA GLU A 44 -13.87 18.41 -5.86
C GLU A 44 -14.94 18.55 -4.77
N ILE A 45 -14.54 18.82 -3.52
CA ILE A 45 -15.49 19.06 -2.42
C ILE A 45 -16.30 20.34 -2.64
N SER A 46 -15.72 21.37 -3.26
CA SER A 46 -16.42 22.63 -3.58
C SER A 46 -17.49 22.50 -4.66
N GLN A 47 -17.48 21.39 -5.42
CA GLN A 47 -18.57 21.07 -6.35
C GLN A 47 -19.80 20.50 -5.63
N ILE A 48 -19.64 19.97 -4.42
CA ILE A 48 -20.71 19.31 -3.65
C ILE A 48 -21.22 20.21 -2.51
N TYR A 49 -20.31 20.94 -1.85
CA TYR A 49 -20.61 21.76 -0.68
C TYR A 49 -20.36 23.24 -0.95
N SER A 50 -21.22 24.10 -0.41
CA SER A 50 -21.00 25.54 -0.45
C SER A 50 -19.79 25.97 0.40
N PRO A 51 -19.16 27.12 0.14
CA PRO A 51 -18.04 27.61 0.93
C PRO A 51 -18.33 27.75 2.43
N LEU A 52 -19.57 28.04 2.80
CA LEU A 52 -20.01 28.12 4.19
C LEU A 52 -20.06 26.73 4.85
N GLU A 53 -20.56 25.73 4.14
CA GLU A 53 -20.60 24.34 4.61
C GLU A 53 -19.20 23.75 4.74
N ILE A 54 -18.32 24.01 3.77
CA ILE A 54 -16.91 23.60 3.84
C ILE A 54 -16.25 24.18 5.10
N LYS A 55 -16.46 25.47 5.39
CA LYS A 55 -15.95 26.07 6.64
C LYS A 55 -16.47 25.37 7.89
N ARG A 56 -17.73 24.94 7.90
CA ARG A 56 -18.32 24.19 9.02
C ARG A 56 -17.78 22.76 9.12
N LEU A 57 -17.51 22.11 8.00
CA LEU A 57 -16.98 20.75 7.91
C LEU A 57 -15.46 20.68 8.09
N LEU A 58 -14.75 21.81 7.99
CA LEU A 58 -13.29 21.88 8.07
C LEU A 58 -12.71 21.19 9.32
N PRO A 59 -13.23 21.38 10.55
CA PRO A 59 -12.72 20.66 11.72
C PRO A 59 -12.82 19.15 11.57
N ARG A 60 -13.89 18.67 10.93
CA ARG A 60 -14.10 17.24 10.67
C ARG A 60 -13.11 16.72 9.64
N PHE A 61 -12.89 17.44 8.54
CA PHE A 61 -11.90 17.06 7.53
C PHE A 61 -10.46 17.09 8.05
N LEU A 62 -10.14 17.97 9.00
CA LEU A 62 -8.83 17.98 9.65
C LEU A 62 -8.59 16.75 10.55
N VAL A 63 -9.66 16.19 11.14
CA VAL A 63 -9.55 15.02 12.03
C VAL A 63 -9.61 13.71 11.25
N PHE A 64 -10.56 13.58 10.33
CA PHE A 64 -10.84 12.30 9.64
C PHE A 64 -10.30 12.25 8.21
N GLY A 65 -9.83 13.38 7.68
CA GLY A 65 -9.41 13.50 6.28
C GLY A 65 -10.60 13.62 5.32
N MET A 66 -10.26 13.63 4.03
CA MET A 66 -11.20 13.80 2.90
C MET A 66 -11.25 12.54 2.04
N TYR A 67 -10.98 11.37 2.62
CA TYR A 67 -11.09 10.10 1.90
C TYR A 67 -12.52 9.90 1.39
N PRO A 68 -12.73 9.34 0.17
CA PRO A 68 -14.07 9.22 -0.41
C PRO A 68 -15.07 8.53 0.52
N GLU A 69 -14.68 7.44 1.17
CA GLU A 69 -15.55 6.74 2.14
C GLU A 69 -15.91 7.61 3.36
N VAL A 70 -14.97 8.43 3.86
CA VAL A 70 -15.20 9.34 5.00
C VAL A 70 -16.17 10.46 4.61
N VAL A 71 -16.11 10.94 3.37
CA VAL A 71 -17.01 11.99 2.86
C VAL A 71 -18.40 11.42 2.55
N LEU A 72 -18.46 10.24 1.93
CA LEU A 72 -19.71 9.60 1.53
C LEU A 72 -20.50 9.00 2.71
N LYS A 73 -19.81 8.50 3.75
CA LYS A 73 -20.42 7.84 4.92
C LYS A 73 -19.97 8.52 6.22
N PRO A 74 -20.48 9.71 6.52
CA PRO A 74 -19.96 10.51 7.62
C PRO A 74 -20.13 9.88 9.00
N GLU A 75 -21.15 9.04 9.18
CA GLU A 75 -21.45 8.29 10.39
C GLU A 75 -20.42 7.20 10.72
N LEU A 76 -19.66 6.70 9.73
CA LEU A 76 -18.64 5.67 9.91
C LEU A 76 -17.21 6.24 9.94
N SER A 77 -17.03 7.56 10.00
CA SER A 77 -15.72 8.20 9.79
C SER A 77 -14.64 7.72 10.76
N LEU A 78 -14.99 7.39 12.01
CA LEU A 78 -14.05 6.87 13.00
C LEU A 78 -13.60 5.44 12.67
N GLU A 79 -14.53 4.58 12.25
CA GLU A 79 -14.24 3.20 11.88
C GLU A 79 -13.37 3.15 10.62
N ILE A 80 -13.71 3.97 9.62
CA ILE A 80 -12.94 4.11 8.39
C ILE A 80 -11.52 4.62 8.72
N LEU A 81 -11.38 5.66 9.55
CA LEU A 81 -10.07 6.18 9.93
C LEU A 81 -9.22 5.12 10.66
N ARG A 82 -9.83 4.34 11.55
CA ARG A 82 -9.15 3.22 12.24
C ARG A 82 -8.71 2.15 11.26
N SER A 83 -9.56 1.79 10.31
CA SER A 83 -9.22 0.82 9.25
C SER A 83 -8.03 1.31 8.43
N ILE A 84 -8.06 2.57 7.97
CA ILE A 84 -6.95 3.19 7.24
C ILE A 84 -5.67 3.16 8.08
N ALA A 85 -5.72 3.62 9.34
CA ALA A 85 -4.58 3.64 10.24
C ALA A 85 -3.99 2.23 10.47
N TYR A 86 -4.86 1.24 10.67
CA TYR A 86 -4.46 -0.15 10.84
C TYR A 86 -3.77 -0.69 9.58
N SER A 87 -4.31 -0.43 8.39
CA SER A 87 -3.72 -0.87 7.12
C SER A 87 -2.34 -0.26 6.88
N TYR A 88 -2.14 1.03 7.20
CA TYR A 88 -0.81 1.66 7.10
C TYR A 88 0.16 1.12 8.15
N ALA A 89 -0.26 0.99 9.42
CA ALA A 89 0.58 0.44 10.47
C ALA A 89 1.00 -1.00 10.15
N PHE A 90 0.07 -1.82 9.66
CA PHE A 90 0.35 -3.19 9.23
C PHE A 90 1.35 -3.21 8.07
N LYS A 91 1.17 -2.35 7.05
CA LYS A 91 2.09 -2.20 5.93
C LYS A 91 3.51 -1.85 6.38
N ASP A 92 3.65 -0.93 7.33
CA ASP A 92 4.95 -0.48 7.81
C ASP A 92 5.64 -1.56 8.67
N ILE A 93 4.88 -2.25 9.51
CA ILE A 93 5.37 -3.41 10.27
C ILE A 93 5.85 -4.50 9.30
N PHE A 94 5.07 -4.84 8.28
CA PHE A 94 5.42 -5.89 7.35
C PHE A 94 6.66 -5.55 6.51
N LYS A 95 6.77 -4.31 6.03
CA LYS A 95 7.99 -3.82 5.37
C LYS A 95 9.21 -3.96 6.27
N LEU A 96 9.08 -3.61 7.56
CA LEU A 96 10.15 -3.77 8.53
C LEU A 96 10.55 -5.25 8.70
N TYR A 97 9.58 -6.17 8.77
CA TYR A 97 9.83 -7.61 8.83
C TYR A 97 10.58 -8.13 7.60
N GLN A 98 10.17 -7.71 6.39
CA GLN A 98 10.87 -8.09 5.14
C GLN A 98 12.32 -7.57 5.12
N ILE A 99 12.54 -6.33 5.53
CA ILE A 99 13.89 -5.73 5.62
C ILE A 99 14.77 -6.53 6.59
N ARG A 100 14.22 -6.93 7.75
CA ARG A 100 14.95 -7.74 8.74
C ARG A 100 15.32 -9.11 8.18
N LYS A 101 14.38 -9.81 7.53
CA LYS A 101 14.64 -11.12 6.90
C LYS A 101 15.72 -11.05 5.81
N SER A 102 15.68 -10.01 4.97
CA SER A 102 16.70 -9.76 3.94
C SER A 102 18.09 -9.51 4.55
N ARG A 103 18.15 -8.76 5.66
CA ARG A 103 19.42 -8.48 6.36
C ARG A 103 20.03 -9.73 6.98
N SER A 104 19.23 -10.56 7.65
CA SER A 104 19.69 -11.85 8.21
C SER A 104 20.18 -12.81 7.12
N PHE A 105 19.55 -12.84 5.95
CA PHE A 105 20.04 -13.62 4.81
C PHE A 105 21.39 -13.11 4.29
N ARG A 106 21.57 -11.78 4.19
CA ARG A 106 22.84 -11.17 3.78
C ARG A 106 23.96 -11.46 4.77
N GLU A 107 23.70 -11.37 6.07
CA GLU A 107 24.68 -11.68 7.12
C GLU A 107 25.07 -13.17 7.11
N ALA A 108 24.12 -14.09 6.95
CA ALA A 108 24.41 -15.51 6.78
C ALA A 108 25.25 -15.79 5.52
N SER A 109 24.96 -15.11 4.40
CA SER A 109 25.75 -15.24 3.17
C SER A 109 27.15 -14.63 3.27
N ALA A 110 27.33 -13.57 4.08
CA ALA A 110 28.62 -12.92 4.30
C ALA A 110 29.51 -13.66 5.31
N GLY A 111 28.91 -14.33 6.31
CA GLY A 111 29.64 -15.15 7.29
C GLY A 111 30.09 -16.53 6.78
N SER A 112 29.69 -16.91 5.56
CA SER A 112 29.94 -18.25 4.99
C SER A 112 31.02 -18.26 3.89
N PHE A 113 31.72 -17.14 3.68
CA PHE A 113 32.84 -17.04 2.74
C PHE A 113 34.14 -16.77 3.49
N SER A 114 34.66 -17.79 4.17
CA SER A 114 36.11 -17.90 4.39
C SER A 114 36.63 -18.82 3.28
N PRO A 115 37.40 -18.32 2.30
CA PRO A 115 37.91 -19.13 1.22
C PRO A 115 38.82 -20.22 1.77
N ALA A 116 38.51 -21.48 1.46
CA ALA A 116 39.21 -22.66 1.97
C ALA A 116 40.69 -22.77 1.53
N TRP A 117 41.24 -21.79 0.82
CA TRP A 117 42.63 -21.76 0.36
C TRP A 117 43.60 -21.00 1.29
N GLU A 118 43.14 -20.35 2.37
CA GLU A 118 44.01 -19.62 3.32
C GLU A 118 44.59 -20.47 4.46
N ARG A 119 44.29 -21.78 4.55
CA ARG A 119 44.81 -22.66 5.63
C ARG A 119 45.83 -23.68 5.15
N GLY A 120 46.82 -23.23 4.38
CA GLY A 120 47.80 -24.13 3.78
C GLY A 120 49.15 -23.51 3.48
N PHE A 121 49.65 -22.57 4.27
CA PHE A 121 51.08 -22.20 4.29
C PHE A 121 51.40 -21.53 5.63
N LEU A 122 51.79 -22.33 6.63
CA LEU A 122 52.86 -22.08 7.61
C LEU A 122 53.13 -23.39 8.36
#